data_AF-D4X6E4-F1
#
_entry.id   AF-D4X6E4-F1
#
_cell.length_a   1.000
_cell.length_b   1.000
_cell.length_c   1.000
_cell.angle_alpha   90.00
_cell.angle_beta   90.00
_cell.angle_gamma   90.00
#
_symmetry.space_group_name_H-M   'P 1'
#
loop_
_entity.id
_entity.type
_entity.pdbx_description
1 polymer ?
#
loop_
_entity_poly.entity_id
_entity_poly.type
_entity_poly.pdbx_seq_one_letter_code
_entity_poly.pdbx_strand_id
1 'polypeptide(L)'
;MTKAGGLPEKEKPYNFQGYFNKYIPKMKPRAMAQCAAGADLAAKWKLFADFAGPVGCYSPASRQTVGMPMRRFAPLALSFACLATLPVSPVMAAPASVRLTPAAAATEAAHQAAMEGYLYFYPLLTMDLTRRQFTHPSQGTHGAAANAFLHGRTLPRPGAASPWANPDMLRSTAWVDLTAGPVVLSAPDTQGRLYTLTLLDMWTDAFAVLGKRTTGTGKSNTVIVPPGWTGTLPSGMARIDAPTAHVWARLLIQTDGPTDYAAVNTLQDGYALTPLSQWNLPAQSQRVKSDPNLDLKISVREQVESMPTDAFFAYAAELLRKNPPHATDQPVLARLRQVGLIPGRPFDFDKLDHPAKQGTRRGLRAARERMQAAAGTTLRSLNGWQQETAQVGVYGNAYLRRALAAQAQPGSGLPEDLAVLLLAADSQGRPIEGAHRYLMHFESGQLPPAGALWSLAAYDSQGMPGVNVLDRHALSDRQPLRYNADGSLDLHFSQTPVPPEDQGNWLPLPPAGAVTLLLRVYDPQPALLDGLWMPPPLLRDDPQPQAEAAPADSEPALPAPTEASPAASSAPVPQATTPATKGPSQTAATPTKKP
;
A
#
# COMPACT_ATOMS: atom_id res chain seq x y z
N MET A 1 -43.03 -16.10 -23.47
CA MET A 1 -42.71 -14.71 -23.88
C MET A 1 -42.32 -13.92 -22.64
N THR A 2 -41.08 -13.42 -22.61
CA THR A 2 -40.57 -12.19 -21.93
C THR A 2 -40.86 -11.98 -20.44
N LYS A 3 -39.90 -11.64 -19.56
CA LYS A 3 -38.56 -11.06 -19.74
C LYS A 3 -37.76 -11.30 -18.45
N ALA A 4 -36.50 -11.71 -18.60
CA ALA A 4 -35.49 -11.75 -17.54
C ALA A 4 -35.16 -10.32 -17.08
N GLY A 5 -35.17 -10.09 -15.77
CA GLY A 5 -34.69 -8.86 -15.14
C GLY A 5 -33.16 -8.88 -15.08
N GLY A 6 -32.55 -7.83 -15.65
CA GLY A 6 -31.10 -7.69 -15.79
C GLY A 6 -30.36 -7.62 -14.46
N LEU A 7 -29.18 -8.23 -14.46
CA LEU A 7 -28.14 -8.08 -13.45
C LEU A 7 -27.76 -6.59 -13.31
N PRO A 8 -27.53 -6.07 -12.10
CA PRO A 8 -26.99 -4.73 -11.94
C PRO A 8 -25.57 -4.66 -12.51
N GLU A 9 -25.33 -3.55 -13.21
CA GLU A 9 -24.10 -3.19 -13.90
C GLU A 9 -22.90 -3.23 -12.94
N LYS A 10 -21.84 -3.92 -13.37
CA LYS A 10 -20.62 -4.16 -12.58
C LYS A 10 -19.98 -2.85 -12.14
N GLU A 11 -19.71 -2.74 -10.84
CA GLU A 11 -18.86 -1.72 -10.23
C GLU A 11 -17.57 -1.54 -11.02
N LYS A 12 -17.10 -0.29 -11.21
CA LYS A 12 -15.73 -0.04 -11.62
C LYS A 12 -14.83 -0.31 -10.42
N PRO A 13 -13.97 -1.33 -10.47
CA PRO A 13 -13.13 -1.67 -9.33
C PRO A 13 -12.01 -0.66 -9.14
N TYR A 14 -11.56 -0.62 -7.89
CA TYR A 14 -10.49 0.23 -7.39
C TYR A 14 -9.18 0.01 -8.16
N ASN A 15 -8.73 1.05 -8.87
CA ASN A 15 -7.47 1.04 -9.61
C ASN A 15 -6.31 1.46 -8.69
N PHE A 16 -5.88 0.57 -7.78
CA PHE A 16 -4.66 0.76 -6.97
C PHE A 16 -3.47 1.03 -7.90
N GLN A 17 -3.35 0.25 -8.97
CA GLN A 17 -2.35 0.46 -10.01
C GLN A 17 -2.46 1.87 -10.62
N GLY A 18 -3.62 2.50 -10.72
CA GLY A 18 -3.82 3.87 -11.20
C GLY A 18 -3.50 4.94 -10.15
N TYR A 19 -3.58 4.60 -8.86
CA TYR A 19 -3.03 5.42 -7.78
C TYR A 19 -1.49 5.47 -7.86
N PHE A 20 -0.82 4.37 -8.22
CA PHE A 20 0.64 4.33 -8.39
C PHE A 20 1.13 4.74 -9.80
N ASN A 21 0.47 4.30 -10.87
CA ASN A 21 0.88 4.47 -12.28
C ASN A 21 0.55 5.85 -12.86
N LYS A 22 -0.43 6.59 -12.30
CA LYS A 22 -0.74 7.95 -12.81
C LYS A 22 0.40 8.94 -12.59
N TYR A 23 1.41 8.57 -11.79
CA TYR A 23 2.51 9.44 -11.37
C TYR A 23 3.90 8.89 -11.67
N ILE A 24 4.02 7.88 -12.54
CA ILE A 24 5.33 7.55 -13.15
C ILE A 24 5.77 8.78 -13.97
N PRO A 25 6.89 9.45 -13.64
CA PRO A 25 7.38 10.50 -14.50
C PRO A 25 7.78 9.86 -15.83
N LYS A 26 7.20 10.33 -16.95
CA LYS A 26 7.76 10.08 -18.28
C LYS A 26 9.15 10.71 -18.31
N MET A 27 10.19 9.98 -17.88
CA MET A 27 11.56 10.44 -18.02
C MET A 27 11.86 10.56 -19.51
N LYS A 28 12.06 11.79 -19.98
CA LYS A 28 12.56 12.03 -21.34
C LYS A 28 14.02 11.56 -21.42
N PRO A 29 14.49 10.99 -22.55
CA PRO A 29 15.83 10.42 -22.69
C PRO A 29 17.00 11.37 -22.39
N ARG A 30 16.78 12.69 -22.31
CA ARG A 30 17.81 13.68 -22.02
C ARG A 30 18.24 13.77 -20.55
N ALA A 31 17.45 13.26 -19.60
CA ALA A 31 17.80 13.34 -18.17
C ALA A 31 18.84 12.28 -17.74
N MET A 32 18.96 11.16 -18.47
CA MET A 32 19.93 10.11 -18.16
C MET A 32 21.39 10.52 -18.45
N ALA A 33 21.61 11.42 -19.42
CA ALA A 33 22.95 11.89 -19.77
C ALA A 33 23.59 12.79 -18.69
N GLN A 34 22.79 13.45 -17.84
CA GLN A 34 23.30 14.33 -16.77
C GLN A 34 23.58 13.59 -15.46
N CYS A 35 22.92 12.46 -15.19
CA CYS A 35 23.24 11.62 -14.03
C CYS A 35 24.53 10.80 -14.23
N ALA A 36 24.86 10.42 -15.47
CA ALA A 36 26.12 9.73 -15.79
C ALA A 36 27.37 10.61 -15.57
N ALA A 37 27.26 11.93 -15.70
CA ALA A 37 28.36 12.87 -15.46
C ALA A 37 28.63 13.15 -13.96
N GLY A 38 27.70 12.79 -13.07
CA GLY A 38 27.86 12.95 -11.62
C GLY A 38 28.54 11.76 -10.92
N ALA A 39 28.57 10.59 -11.56
CA ALA A 39 29.21 9.39 -11.03
C ALA A 39 30.75 9.41 -11.16
N ASP A 40 31.30 10.26 -12.04
CA ASP A 40 32.74 10.36 -12.30
C ASP A 40 33.48 11.31 -11.33
N LEU A 41 32.75 12.09 -10.51
CA LEU A 41 33.33 12.93 -9.45
C LEU A 41 33.53 12.17 -8.12
N ALA A 42 32.85 11.05 -7.92
CA ALA A 42 32.96 10.24 -6.69
C ALA A 42 34.19 9.31 -6.69
N ALA A 43 34.88 9.15 -7.83
CA ALA A 43 36.09 8.32 -7.95
C ALA A 43 37.40 9.06 -7.61
N LYS A 44 37.37 10.35 -7.24
CA LYS A 44 38.57 11.15 -6.94
C LYS A 44 38.86 11.44 -5.47
N TRP A 45 38.15 10.82 -4.53
CA TRP A 45 38.42 10.96 -3.08
C TRP A 45 38.64 9.61 -2.38
N LYS A 46 39.63 8.85 -2.88
CA LYS A 46 40.24 7.71 -2.19
C LYS A 46 41.76 7.94 -2.10
N LEU A 47 42.18 8.75 -1.14
CA LEU A 47 43.56 8.83 -0.65
C LEU A 47 43.52 9.58 0.68
N PHE A 48 43.67 8.82 1.76
CA PHE A 48 44.20 9.14 3.09
C PHE A 48 43.52 8.23 4.13
N ALA A 49 44.03 7.00 4.19
CA ALA A 49 44.03 6.20 5.40
C ALA A 49 45.46 6.26 5.95
N ASP A 50 45.60 6.67 7.21
CA ASP A 50 46.47 6.06 8.23
C ASP A 50 46.63 7.04 9.40
N PHE A 51 46.11 6.67 10.58
CA PHE A 51 46.92 6.42 11.78
C PHE A 51 46.04 5.97 12.96
N ALA A 52 46.36 4.76 13.46
CA ALA A 52 46.31 4.28 14.85
C ALA A 52 44.96 4.17 15.59
N GLY A 53 44.50 2.91 15.75
CA GLY A 53 44.63 2.17 17.02
C GLY A 53 43.52 2.30 18.09
N PRO A 54 43.12 1.20 18.77
CA PRO A 54 41.83 1.06 19.45
C PRO A 54 41.89 1.22 20.99
N VAL A 55 40.81 0.79 21.68
CA VAL A 55 40.55 0.71 23.15
C VAL A 55 39.66 1.87 23.64
N GLY A 56 38.57 1.70 24.41
CA GLY A 56 37.95 0.58 25.12
C GLY A 56 36.76 1.14 25.93
N CYS A 57 35.88 0.26 26.42
CA CYS A 57 34.71 0.58 27.25
C CYS A 57 35.06 1.40 28.51
N TYR A 58 34.16 2.27 28.98
CA TYR A 58 33.69 2.42 30.38
C TYR A 58 32.75 3.64 30.54
N SER A 59 31.67 3.44 31.28
CA SER A 59 30.88 4.44 32.04
C SER A 59 31.04 4.03 33.53
N PRO A 60 30.92 4.85 34.60
CA PRO A 60 29.97 5.97 34.74
C PRO A 60 30.38 7.16 35.65
N ALA A 61 29.44 8.11 35.79
CA ALA A 61 29.18 9.03 36.92
C ALA A 61 30.15 10.20 37.20
N SER A 62 29.63 11.43 37.17
CA SER A 62 29.29 12.23 38.37
C SER A 62 29.09 13.72 38.05
N ARG A 63 28.22 14.34 38.85
CA ARG A 63 27.89 15.77 38.87
C ARG A 63 29.13 16.61 39.19
N GLN A 64 29.28 17.78 38.58
CA GLN A 64 29.51 19.03 39.31
C GLN A 64 29.37 20.26 38.41
N THR A 65 28.57 21.19 38.90
CA THR A 65 28.44 22.59 38.49
C THR A 65 29.64 23.40 38.99
N VAL A 66 30.28 24.19 38.12
CA VAL A 66 31.05 25.38 38.52
C VAL A 66 30.91 26.43 37.42
N GLY A 67 30.53 27.64 37.82
CA GLY A 67 30.34 28.79 36.94
C GLY A 67 31.52 29.77 36.92
N MET A 68 31.41 30.72 35.97
CA MET A 68 32.10 32.00 35.82
C MET A 68 33.59 32.00 35.40
N PRO A 69 34.15 33.12 34.87
CA PRO A 69 33.56 34.42 34.53
C PRO A 69 33.98 35.03 33.17
N MET A 70 33.24 36.09 32.79
CA MET A 70 33.62 37.11 31.80
C MET A 70 34.96 37.78 32.12
N ARG A 71 35.79 38.03 31.09
CA ARG A 71 36.86 39.04 31.14
C ARG A 71 36.73 40.02 29.98
N ARG A 72 36.63 41.29 30.35
CA ARG A 72 36.72 42.49 29.52
C ARG A 72 38.19 42.75 29.17
N PHE A 73 38.47 43.11 27.93
CA PHE A 73 39.68 43.87 27.57
C PHE A 73 39.36 44.86 26.44
N ALA A 74 39.77 46.10 26.67
CA ALA A 74 39.96 47.19 25.71
C ALA A 74 41.09 48.08 26.29
N PRO A 75 41.72 48.97 25.51
CA PRO A 75 42.14 48.87 24.11
C PRO A 75 43.65 49.21 23.96
N LEU A 76 44.27 48.92 22.82
CA LEU A 76 45.44 49.68 22.36
C LEU A 76 45.38 49.84 20.84
N ALA A 77 45.33 51.10 20.42
CA ALA A 77 45.32 51.51 19.02
C ALA A 77 46.76 51.57 18.49
N LEU A 78 46.96 51.11 17.25
CA LEU A 78 48.01 51.66 16.39
C LEU A 78 47.57 51.59 14.93
N SER A 79 47.65 52.75 14.32
CA SER A 79 47.14 53.14 13.01
C SER A 79 47.93 52.50 11.86
N PHE A 80 47.22 52.04 10.82
CA PHE A 80 47.70 52.13 9.45
C PHE A 80 46.55 52.59 8.54
N ALA A 81 46.71 53.78 8.00
CA ALA A 81 45.83 54.37 7.01
C ALA A 81 46.05 53.69 5.67
N CYS A 82 45.02 53.01 5.16
CA CYS A 82 44.87 52.68 3.75
C CYS A 82 43.45 53.07 3.35
N LEU A 83 43.33 54.21 2.67
CA LEU A 83 42.12 54.59 1.95
C LEU A 83 41.95 53.65 0.76
N ALA A 84 41.28 52.51 1.01
CA ALA A 84 40.64 51.74 -0.05
C ALA A 84 39.17 52.15 -0.07
N THR A 85 38.77 52.90 -1.10
CA THR A 85 37.37 53.18 -1.41
C THR A 85 36.68 51.87 -1.76
N LEU A 86 36.10 51.19 -0.76
CA LEU A 86 35.18 50.09 -0.99
C LEU A 86 33.87 50.67 -1.52
N PRO A 87 33.35 50.21 -2.67
CA PRO A 87 32.02 50.61 -3.10
C PRO A 87 31.02 50.14 -2.04
N VAL A 88 30.27 51.09 -1.48
CA VAL A 88 29.09 50.81 -0.67
C VAL A 88 28.16 50.00 -1.55
N SER A 89 28.11 48.69 -1.33
CA SER A 89 27.11 47.84 -1.97
C SER A 89 25.75 48.39 -1.54
N PRO A 90 24.83 48.70 -2.47
CA PRO A 90 23.53 49.21 -2.09
C PRO A 90 22.88 48.18 -1.18
N VAL A 91 22.49 48.61 0.03
CA VAL A 91 21.59 47.84 0.89
C VAL A 91 20.37 47.57 0.04
N MET A 92 20.22 46.34 -0.46
CA MET A 92 19.00 45.91 -1.11
C MET A 92 17.90 46.08 -0.07
N ALA A 93 17.04 47.07 -0.28
CA ALA A 93 15.84 47.27 0.53
C ALA A 93 15.10 45.93 0.56
N ALA A 94 14.92 45.37 1.77
CA ALA A 94 14.11 44.17 1.93
C ALA A 94 12.74 44.42 1.24
N PRO A 95 12.26 43.51 0.40
CA PRO A 95 10.99 43.72 -0.29
C PRO A 95 9.92 44.01 0.76
N ALA A 96 9.20 45.12 0.59
CA ALA A 96 8.16 45.53 1.51
C ALA A 96 7.16 44.37 1.67
N SER A 97 7.06 43.82 2.88
CA SER A 97 6.12 42.76 3.20
C SER A 97 4.70 43.29 2.95
N VAL A 98 4.07 42.79 1.87
CA VAL A 98 2.70 43.16 1.50
C VAL A 98 1.77 42.74 2.64
N ARG A 99 1.23 43.72 3.38
CA ARG A 99 0.24 43.46 4.43
C ARG A 99 -1.11 43.18 3.77
N LEU A 100 -1.66 41.99 4.00
CA LEU A 100 -3.01 41.65 3.56
C LEU A 100 -4.03 42.56 4.24
N THR A 101 -5.10 42.90 3.51
CA THR A 101 -6.27 43.54 4.14
C THR A 101 -6.88 42.59 5.18
N PRO A 102 -7.61 43.07 6.20
CA PRO A 102 -8.26 42.20 7.18
C PRO A 102 -9.16 41.12 6.55
N ALA A 103 -9.91 41.49 5.50
CA ALA A 103 -10.74 40.54 4.76
C ALA A 103 -9.90 39.49 4.00
N ALA A 104 -8.80 39.89 3.35
CA ALA A 104 -7.91 38.95 2.68
C ALA A 104 -7.19 38.02 3.67
N ALA A 105 -6.79 38.54 4.83
CA ALA A 105 -6.21 37.76 5.92
C ALA A 105 -7.23 36.76 6.49
N ALA A 106 -8.48 37.15 6.69
CA ALA A 106 -9.56 36.27 7.13
C ALA A 106 -9.83 35.15 6.12
N THR A 107 -9.91 35.48 4.82
CA THR A 107 -10.05 34.50 3.74
C THR A 107 -8.88 33.50 3.75
N GLU A 108 -7.64 33.96 3.90
CA GLU A 108 -6.47 33.07 3.89
C GLU A 108 -6.37 32.22 5.15
N ALA A 109 -6.69 32.77 6.32
CA ALA A 109 -6.79 31.99 7.56
C ALA A 109 -7.83 30.88 7.42
N ALA A 110 -9.00 31.20 6.83
CA ALA A 110 -10.04 30.20 6.61
C ALA A 110 -9.66 29.16 5.55
N HIS A 111 -8.94 29.57 4.52
CA HIS A 111 -8.35 28.68 3.52
C HIS A 111 -7.41 27.65 4.16
N GLN A 112 -6.45 28.10 4.97
CA GLN A 112 -5.50 27.21 5.65
C GLN A 112 -6.18 26.29 6.66
N ALA A 113 -7.10 26.83 7.48
CA ALA A 113 -7.83 26.03 8.47
C ALA A 113 -8.69 24.95 7.81
N ALA A 114 -9.38 25.26 6.71
CA ALA A 114 -10.19 24.29 5.98
C ALA A 114 -9.36 23.27 5.23
N MET A 115 -8.20 23.66 4.66
CA MET A 115 -7.30 22.71 4.00
C MET A 115 -6.81 21.65 5.00
N GLU A 116 -6.25 22.10 6.13
CA GLU A 116 -5.75 21.20 7.17
C GLU A 116 -6.88 20.42 7.85
N GLY A 117 -8.03 21.07 8.04
CA GLY A 117 -9.25 20.45 8.56
C GLY A 117 -9.76 19.32 7.69
N TYR A 118 -9.78 19.49 6.36
CA TYR A 118 -10.20 18.45 5.44
C TYR A 118 -9.31 17.21 5.57
N LEU A 119 -7.98 17.39 5.56
CA LEU A 119 -7.02 16.29 5.74
C LEU A 119 -7.20 15.61 7.10
N TYR A 120 -7.38 16.39 8.17
CA TYR A 120 -7.56 15.88 9.52
C TYR A 120 -8.85 15.05 9.67
N PHE A 121 -9.97 15.55 9.13
CA PHE A 121 -11.30 14.93 9.29
C PHE A 121 -11.61 13.83 8.27
N TYR A 122 -10.89 13.75 7.15
CA TYR A 122 -11.09 12.71 6.13
C TYR A 122 -11.20 11.29 6.72
N PRO A 123 -10.24 10.80 7.54
CA PRO A 123 -10.34 9.47 8.14
C PRO A 123 -11.56 9.33 9.06
N LEU A 124 -11.92 10.37 9.83
CA LEU A 124 -13.05 10.32 10.76
C LEU A 124 -14.39 10.11 10.04
N LEU A 125 -14.61 10.82 8.94
CA LEU A 125 -15.83 10.67 8.14
C LEU A 125 -15.86 9.31 7.43
N THR A 126 -14.72 8.89 6.87
CA THR A 126 -14.59 7.57 6.23
C THR A 126 -14.92 6.46 7.23
N MET A 127 -14.32 6.48 8.43
CA MET A 127 -14.57 5.49 9.48
C MET A 127 -16.04 5.45 9.92
N ASP A 128 -16.69 6.61 10.09
CA ASP A 128 -18.10 6.63 10.51
C ASP A 128 -19.04 6.12 9.42
N LEU A 129 -18.82 6.49 8.16
CA LEU A 129 -19.62 5.97 7.05
C LEU A 129 -19.36 4.47 6.84
N THR A 130 -18.12 3.99 6.91
CA THR A 130 -17.81 2.56 6.85
C THR A 130 -18.52 1.80 7.98
N ARG A 131 -18.49 2.32 9.22
CA ARG A 131 -19.20 1.74 10.36
C ARG A 131 -20.71 1.70 10.13
N ARG A 132 -21.30 2.82 9.75
CA ARG A 132 -22.75 2.94 9.52
C ARG A 132 -23.21 2.01 8.41
N GLN A 133 -22.45 1.92 7.31
CA GLN A 133 -22.74 0.99 6.23
C GLN A 133 -22.64 -0.45 6.69
N PHE A 134 -21.53 -0.84 7.36
CA PHE A 134 -21.31 -2.21 7.84
C PHE A 134 -22.37 -2.68 8.83
N THR A 135 -22.78 -1.79 9.75
CA THR A 135 -23.77 -2.10 10.79
C THR A 135 -25.21 -1.92 10.35
N HIS A 136 -25.44 -1.49 9.10
CA HIS A 136 -26.79 -1.31 8.59
C HIS A 136 -27.51 -2.68 8.44
N PRO A 137 -28.76 -2.83 8.93
CA PRO A 137 -29.43 -4.12 8.95
C PRO A 137 -29.70 -4.70 7.55
N SER A 138 -29.74 -3.87 6.50
CA SER A 138 -29.92 -4.33 5.12
C SER A 138 -28.66 -4.90 4.46
N GLN A 139 -27.49 -4.86 5.10
CA GLN A 139 -26.28 -5.47 4.55
C GLN A 139 -26.36 -6.99 4.46
N GLY A 140 -27.23 -7.62 5.26
CA GLY A 140 -27.34 -9.07 5.33
C GLY A 140 -25.98 -9.71 5.64
N THR A 141 -25.48 -10.54 4.72
CA THR A 141 -24.21 -11.26 4.85
C THR A 141 -22.96 -10.38 4.65
N HIS A 142 -23.10 -9.12 4.24
CA HIS A 142 -21.99 -8.19 4.00
C HIS A 142 -21.69 -7.29 5.21
N GLY A 143 -22.46 -7.44 6.29
CA GLY A 143 -22.35 -6.64 7.49
C GLY A 143 -22.73 -7.45 8.73
N ALA A 144 -22.54 -6.84 9.90
CA ALA A 144 -22.97 -7.41 11.17
C ALA A 144 -23.43 -6.30 12.11
N ALA A 145 -24.26 -6.66 13.08
CA ALA A 145 -24.62 -5.73 14.15
C ALA A 145 -23.36 -5.21 14.87
N ALA A 146 -23.47 -4.05 15.52
CA ALA A 146 -22.44 -3.61 16.45
C ALA A 146 -22.19 -4.70 17.51
N ASN A 147 -20.95 -4.83 17.97
CA ASN A 147 -20.50 -5.86 18.90
C ASN A 147 -20.74 -7.30 18.40
N ALA A 148 -20.72 -7.53 17.09
CA ALA A 148 -20.75 -8.87 16.49
C ALA A 148 -19.71 -9.00 15.38
N PHE A 149 -19.02 -10.14 15.34
CA PHE A 149 -18.07 -10.45 14.27
C PHE A 149 -18.80 -10.93 13.00
N LEU A 150 -18.37 -10.40 11.87
CA LEU A 150 -18.57 -11.00 10.56
C LEU A 150 -17.32 -11.84 10.22
N HIS A 151 -17.52 -13.11 9.90
CA HIS A 151 -16.44 -14.05 9.60
C HIS A 151 -16.36 -14.39 8.11
N GLY A 152 -15.21 -14.17 7.50
CA GLY A 152 -14.85 -14.75 6.21
C GLY A 152 -14.40 -16.19 6.42
N ARG A 153 -15.24 -17.14 6.00
CA ARG A 153 -15.08 -18.58 6.26
C ARG A 153 -14.18 -19.32 5.26
N THR A 154 -13.79 -18.64 4.20
CA THR A 154 -12.93 -19.18 3.14
C THR A 154 -12.01 -18.09 2.63
N LEU A 155 -10.87 -18.48 2.06
CA LEU A 155 -10.02 -17.53 1.36
C LEU A 155 -10.77 -16.90 0.17
N PRO A 156 -10.46 -15.63 -0.18
CA PRO A 156 -11.09 -14.95 -1.30
C PRO A 156 -10.84 -15.70 -2.60
N ARG A 157 -11.88 -15.84 -3.44
CA ARG A 157 -11.81 -16.45 -4.76
C ARG A 157 -12.08 -15.44 -5.87
N PRO A 158 -11.58 -15.67 -7.10
CA PRO A 158 -11.94 -14.86 -8.25
C PRO A 158 -13.46 -14.67 -8.37
N GLY A 159 -13.92 -13.43 -8.59
CA GLY A 159 -15.34 -13.08 -8.72
C GLY A 159 -16.13 -12.90 -7.42
N ALA A 160 -15.59 -13.31 -6.26
CA ALA A 160 -16.21 -13.11 -4.95
C ALA A 160 -15.30 -12.36 -3.94
N ALA A 161 -14.04 -12.12 -4.31
CA ALA A 161 -13.09 -11.39 -3.48
C ALA A 161 -13.40 -9.88 -3.45
N SER A 162 -12.98 -9.22 -2.36
CA SER A 162 -12.75 -7.78 -2.40
C SER A 162 -11.39 -7.51 -3.06
N PRO A 163 -11.19 -6.35 -3.70
CA PRO A 163 -9.87 -5.95 -4.20
C PRO A 163 -8.78 -6.08 -3.12
N TRP A 164 -7.61 -6.59 -3.50
CA TRP A 164 -6.41 -6.75 -2.66
C TRP A 164 -6.58 -7.67 -1.46
N ALA A 165 -7.59 -8.53 -1.47
CA ALA A 165 -7.86 -9.41 -0.34
C ALA A 165 -6.69 -10.38 -0.08
N ASN A 166 -6.46 -10.64 1.22
CA ASN A 166 -5.41 -11.55 1.67
C ASN A 166 -5.68 -12.97 1.15
N PRO A 167 -4.73 -13.59 0.44
CA PRO A 167 -4.89 -14.91 -0.17
C PRO A 167 -4.56 -16.07 0.79
N ASP A 168 -4.16 -15.76 2.03
CA ASP A 168 -3.41 -16.66 2.92
C ASP A 168 -3.91 -16.65 4.38
N MET A 169 -4.78 -15.72 4.75
CA MET A 169 -5.34 -15.59 6.10
C MET A 169 -6.86 -15.50 6.04
N LEU A 170 -7.57 -16.24 6.91
CA LEU A 170 -9.01 -16.04 7.10
C LEU A 170 -9.24 -14.76 7.93
N ARG A 171 -10.30 -14.03 7.56
CA ARG A 171 -10.56 -12.69 8.10
C ARG A 171 -11.80 -12.66 8.97
N SER A 172 -11.81 -11.85 10.01
CA SER A 172 -13.04 -11.46 10.69
C SER A 172 -13.01 -9.98 11.00
N THR A 173 -14.18 -9.36 11.10
CA THR A 173 -14.30 -7.92 11.32
C THR A 173 -15.51 -7.62 12.18
N ALA A 174 -15.40 -6.64 13.07
CA ALA A 174 -16.51 -6.16 13.88
C ALA A 174 -16.35 -4.66 14.17
N TRP A 175 -17.47 -3.99 14.36
CA TRP A 175 -17.48 -2.66 14.98
C TRP A 175 -17.90 -2.80 16.43
N VAL A 176 -17.01 -2.44 17.34
CA VAL A 176 -17.29 -2.38 18.78
C VAL A 176 -17.93 -1.03 19.09
N ASP A 177 -19.08 -1.06 19.74
CA ASP A 177 -19.80 0.12 20.21
C ASP A 177 -19.72 0.17 21.74
N LEU A 178 -19.01 1.18 22.24
CA LEU A 178 -18.75 1.43 23.66
C LEU A 178 -19.66 2.53 24.24
N THR A 179 -20.63 3.04 23.47
CA THR A 179 -21.50 4.14 23.92
C THR A 179 -22.38 3.77 25.12
N ALA A 180 -22.69 2.49 25.29
CA ALA A 180 -23.43 1.96 26.44
C ALA A 180 -22.51 1.46 27.59
N GLY A 181 -21.19 1.55 27.44
CA GLY A 181 -20.22 1.09 28.43
C GLY A 181 -19.17 0.12 27.86
N PRO A 182 -18.36 -0.49 28.74
CA PRO A 182 -17.30 -1.41 28.34
C PRO A 182 -17.80 -2.65 27.61
N VAL A 183 -16.96 -3.21 26.73
CA VAL A 183 -17.21 -4.46 26.00
C VAL A 183 -16.08 -5.45 26.27
N VAL A 184 -16.44 -6.68 26.64
CA VAL A 184 -15.51 -7.80 26.79
C VAL A 184 -15.25 -8.42 25.43
N LEU A 185 -13.99 -8.38 25.02
CA LEU A 185 -13.46 -9.12 23.88
C LEU A 185 -12.94 -10.48 24.38
N SER A 186 -13.63 -11.54 23.97
CA SER A 186 -13.21 -12.93 24.23
C SER A 186 -12.44 -13.47 23.03
N ALA A 187 -11.27 -14.04 23.27
CA ALA A 187 -10.48 -14.75 22.27
C ALA A 187 -10.28 -16.21 22.72
N PRO A 188 -10.45 -17.20 21.82
CA PRO A 188 -10.19 -18.60 22.13
C PRO A 188 -8.68 -18.87 22.19
N ASP A 189 -8.31 -20.05 22.68
CA ASP A 189 -6.95 -20.55 22.50
C ASP A 189 -6.74 -20.92 21.02
N THR A 190 -5.82 -20.22 20.35
CA THR A 190 -5.51 -20.48 18.93
C THR A 190 -4.51 -21.62 18.74
N GLN A 191 -4.09 -22.29 19.82
CA GLN A 191 -3.21 -23.46 19.81
C GLN A 191 -1.88 -23.19 19.08
N GLY A 192 -1.28 -22.02 19.33
CA GLY A 192 -0.01 -21.62 18.72
C GLY A 192 -0.11 -21.05 17.29
N ARG A 193 -1.30 -21.08 16.68
CA ARG A 193 -1.58 -20.54 15.35
C ARG A 193 -1.40 -19.03 15.32
N LEU A 194 -0.79 -18.53 14.25
CA LEU A 194 -0.65 -17.10 14.03
C LEU A 194 -2.03 -16.44 13.89
N TYR A 195 -2.24 -15.38 14.66
CA TYR A 195 -3.36 -14.47 14.49
C TYR A 195 -2.97 -13.05 14.90
N THR A 196 -3.68 -12.09 14.34
CA THR A 196 -3.59 -10.67 14.68
C THR A 196 -4.99 -10.10 14.73
N LEU A 197 -5.37 -9.56 15.89
CA LEU A 197 -6.58 -8.78 16.10
C LEU A 197 -6.19 -7.33 16.37
N THR A 198 -6.31 -6.50 15.35
CA THR A 198 -6.04 -5.05 15.41
C THR A 198 -7.30 -4.31 15.84
N LEU A 199 -7.18 -3.45 16.86
CA LEU A 199 -8.21 -2.52 17.27
C LEU A 199 -7.85 -1.12 16.79
N LEU A 200 -8.71 -0.53 15.96
CA LEU A 200 -8.53 0.82 15.43
C LEU A 200 -9.56 1.77 15.99
N ASP A 201 -9.13 2.99 16.29
CA ASP A 201 -10.04 4.07 16.69
C ASP A 201 -10.69 4.73 15.46
N MET A 202 -11.58 5.69 15.70
CA MET A 202 -12.28 6.40 14.62
C MET A 202 -11.38 7.31 13.78
N TRP A 203 -10.13 7.52 14.16
CA TRP A 203 -9.14 8.25 13.38
C TRP A 203 -8.32 7.34 12.46
N THR A 204 -8.59 6.02 12.47
CA THR A 204 -7.89 4.96 11.73
C THR A 204 -6.55 4.53 12.33
N ASP A 205 -6.23 4.99 13.54
CA ASP A 205 -5.01 4.60 14.24
C ASP A 205 -5.24 3.29 15.01
N ALA A 206 -4.33 2.33 14.84
CA ALA A 206 -4.25 1.09 15.59
C ALA A 206 -3.70 1.38 16.99
N PHE A 207 -4.59 1.40 17.98
CA PHE A 207 -4.22 1.72 19.37
C PHE A 207 -3.94 0.47 20.21
N ALA A 208 -4.36 -0.71 19.74
CA ALA A 208 -4.05 -1.98 20.37
C ALA A 208 -4.01 -3.11 19.34
N VAL A 209 -3.13 -4.07 19.56
CA VAL A 209 -3.07 -5.31 18.79
C VAL A 209 -2.96 -6.49 19.74
N LEU A 210 -3.86 -7.46 19.61
CA LEU A 210 -3.80 -8.75 20.28
C LEU A 210 -3.37 -9.80 19.26
N GLY A 211 -2.55 -10.75 19.66
CA GLY A 211 -1.95 -11.69 18.71
C GLY A 211 -0.83 -12.50 19.31
N LYS A 212 -0.34 -13.46 18.52
CA LYS A 212 0.80 -14.31 18.91
C LYS A 212 2.01 -13.49 19.39
N ARG A 213 2.29 -12.38 18.71
CA ARG A 213 3.40 -11.46 19.00
C ARG A 213 3.21 -10.65 20.29
N THR A 214 1.98 -10.22 20.59
CA THR A 214 1.73 -9.21 21.65
C THR A 214 1.12 -9.78 22.93
N THR A 215 0.21 -10.74 22.80
CA THR A 215 -0.57 -11.31 23.93
C THR A 215 -0.46 -12.82 24.04
N GLY A 216 0.23 -13.48 23.09
CA GLY A 216 0.27 -14.93 22.98
C GLY A 216 -1.00 -15.52 22.40
N THR A 217 -1.12 -16.85 22.46
CA THR A 217 -2.17 -17.63 21.78
C THR A 217 -3.20 -18.25 22.71
N GLY A 218 -3.01 -18.14 24.03
CA GLY A 218 -3.94 -18.71 25.01
C GLY A 218 -5.28 -17.99 25.02
N LYS A 219 -6.30 -18.67 25.57
CA LYS A 219 -7.63 -18.09 25.80
C LYS A 219 -7.51 -16.82 26.64
N SER A 220 -8.21 -15.76 26.25
CA SER A 220 -8.21 -14.48 26.98
C SER A 220 -9.55 -13.77 26.94
N ASN A 221 -9.81 -12.98 27.98
CA ASN A 221 -10.91 -12.04 28.06
C ASN A 221 -10.33 -10.67 28.40
N THR A 222 -10.46 -9.73 27.48
CA THR A 222 -9.94 -8.37 27.63
C THR A 222 -11.08 -7.38 27.52
N VAL A 223 -11.16 -6.42 28.44
CA VAL A 223 -12.23 -5.41 28.46
C VAL A 223 -11.75 -4.16 27.76
N ILE A 224 -12.47 -3.79 26.70
CA ILE A 224 -12.32 -2.52 26.00
C ILE A 224 -13.23 -1.51 26.70
N VAL A 225 -12.67 -0.43 27.22
CA VAL A 225 -13.42 0.60 27.96
C VAL A 225 -13.51 1.90 27.14
N PRO A 226 -14.65 2.63 27.19
CA PRO A 226 -14.80 3.89 26.49
C PRO A 226 -13.92 5.00 27.09
N PRO A 227 -13.65 6.07 26.33
CA PRO A 227 -12.94 7.24 26.84
C PRO A 227 -13.56 7.78 28.14
N GLY A 228 -12.73 8.02 29.15
CA GLY A 228 -13.15 8.62 30.43
C GLY A 228 -13.87 7.66 31.39
N TRP A 229 -13.91 6.35 31.12
CA TRP A 229 -14.54 5.38 32.01
C TRP A 229 -13.73 5.15 33.31
N THR A 230 -14.41 5.27 34.46
CA THR A 230 -13.81 5.22 35.82
C THR A 230 -14.34 4.07 36.69
N GLY A 231 -15.09 3.13 36.12
CA GLY A 231 -15.61 2.00 36.89
C GLY A 231 -14.54 0.96 37.28
N THR A 232 -14.97 -0.08 37.97
CA THR A 232 -14.12 -1.22 38.37
C THR A 232 -14.40 -2.43 37.48
N LEU A 233 -13.33 -3.08 37.00
CA LEU A 233 -13.44 -4.31 36.22
C LEU A 233 -13.52 -5.54 37.14
N PRO A 234 -14.14 -6.64 36.68
CA PRO A 234 -14.02 -7.93 37.35
C PRO A 234 -12.55 -8.35 37.51
N SER A 235 -12.23 -9.04 38.61
CA SER A 235 -10.86 -9.48 38.90
C SER A 235 -10.30 -10.36 37.78
N GLY A 236 -9.05 -10.10 37.39
CA GLY A 236 -8.32 -10.93 36.42
C GLY A 236 -8.58 -10.59 34.95
N MET A 237 -9.40 -9.58 34.64
CA MET A 237 -9.59 -9.11 33.28
C MET A 237 -8.56 -8.03 32.90
N ALA A 238 -7.92 -8.20 31.74
CA ALA A 238 -7.07 -7.15 31.17
C ALA A 238 -7.93 -5.97 30.69
N ARG A 239 -7.39 -4.75 30.76
CA ARG A 239 -8.05 -3.51 30.33
C ARG A 239 -7.36 -2.94 29.09
N ILE A 240 -8.15 -2.50 28.12
CA ILE A 240 -7.71 -1.66 27.00
C ILE A 240 -8.58 -0.40 26.99
N ASP A 241 -7.94 0.76 27.11
CA ASP A 241 -8.60 2.07 27.00
C ASP A 241 -8.71 2.49 25.53
N ALA A 242 -9.94 2.55 25.02
CA ALA A 242 -10.19 2.98 23.65
C ALA A 242 -10.08 4.52 23.55
N PRO A 243 -9.38 5.07 22.54
CA PRO A 243 -9.35 6.51 22.29
C PRO A 243 -10.70 7.09 21.86
N THR A 244 -11.58 6.26 21.27
CA THR A 244 -12.89 6.67 20.76
C THR A 244 -14.00 5.71 21.18
N ALA A 245 -15.26 6.17 21.18
CA ALA A 245 -16.41 5.37 21.61
C ALA A 245 -16.79 4.24 20.64
N HIS A 246 -16.31 4.30 19.40
CA HIS A 246 -16.42 3.21 18.44
C HIS A 246 -15.03 2.73 18.08
N VAL A 247 -14.89 1.42 17.91
CA VAL A 247 -13.61 0.76 17.58
C VAL A 247 -13.85 -0.23 16.45
N TRP A 248 -12.97 -0.22 15.45
CA TRP A 248 -12.97 -1.26 14.42
C TRP A 248 -12.03 -2.39 14.85
N ALA A 249 -12.58 -3.59 15.06
CA ALA A 249 -11.81 -4.79 15.32
C ALA A 249 -11.60 -5.58 14.02
N ARG A 250 -10.33 -5.82 13.65
CA ARG A 250 -9.95 -6.55 12.43
C ARG A 250 -9.08 -7.73 12.80
N LEU A 251 -9.53 -8.94 12.45
CA LEU A 251 -8.88 -10.21 12.78
C LEU A 251 -8.35 -10.87 11.51
N LEU A 252 -7.10 -11.33 11.57
CA LEU A 252 -6.49 -12.27 10.63
C LEU A 252 -6.12 -13.55 11.41
N ILE A 253 -6.49 -14.71 10.88
CA ILE A 253 -6.07 -16.02 11.43
C ILE A 253 -5.44 -16.84 10.29
N GLN A 254 -4.28 -17.42 10.56
CA GLN A 254 -3.58 -18.31 9.63
C GLN A 254 -4.44 -19.51 9.25
N THR A 255 -4.43 -19.85 7.96
CA THR A 255 -5.00 -21.08 7.43
C THR A 255 -4.00 -21.76 6.50
N ASP A 256 -3.92 -23.08 6.53
CA ASP A 256 -3.13 -23.86 5.55
C ASP A 256 -3.98 -24.23 4.30
N GLY A 257 -5.17 -23.62 4.15
CA GLY A 257 -6.05 -23.76 2.98
C GLY A 257 -7.35 -24.53 3.27
N PRO A 258 -8.04 -25.03 2.22
CA PRO A 258 -9.38 -25.61 2.35
C PRO A 258 -9.54 -26.74 3.35
N THR A 259 -8.50 -27.57 3.52
CA THR A 259 -8.50 -28.69 4.48
C THR A 259 -8.47 -28.22 5.94
N ASP A 260 -8.02 -26.98 6.19
CA ASP A 260 -7.87 -26.39 7.52
C ASP A 260 -9.03 -25.43 7.89
N TYR A 261 -9.94 -25.14 6.95
CA TYR A 261 -11.05 -24.20 7.17
C TYR A 261 -11.93 -24.59 8.35
N ALA A 262 -12.24 -25.87 8.56
CA ALA A 262 -13.09 -26.29 9.68
C ALA A 262 -12.47 -25.93 11.04
N ALA A 263 -11.17 -26.13 11.20
CA ALA A 263 -10.45 -25.78 12.43
C ALA A 263 -10.42 -24.26 12.64
N VAL A 264 -10.11 -23.49 11.60
CA VAL A 264 -10.05 -22.02 11.70
C VAL A 264 -11.44 -21.41 11.90
N ASN A 265 -12.49 -21.96 11.28
CA ASN A 265 -13.87 -21.51 11.48
C ASN A 265 -14.33 -21.76 12.92
N THR A 266 -13.92 -22.87 13.53
CA THR A 266 -14.16 -23.13 14.96
C THR A 266 -13.47 -22.09 15.85
N LEU A 267 -12.24 -21.68 15.51
CA LEU A 267 -11.58 -20.58 16.21
C LEU A 267 -12.32 -19.26 16.03
N GLN A 268 -12.75 -18.94 14.80
CA GLN A 268 -13.54 -17.73 14.54
C GLN A 268 -14.81 -17.67 15.40
N ASP A 269 -15.51 -18.81 15.56
CA ASP A 269 -16.72 -18.91 16.39
C ASP A 269 -16.46 -18.68 17.88
N GLY A 270 -15.22 -18.89 18.33
CA GLY A 270 -14.80 -18.61 19.71
C GLY A 270 -14.53 -17.14 20.01
N TYR A 271 -14.44 -16.27 19.00
CA TYR A 271 -14.31 -14.83 19.21
C TYR A 271 -15.66 -14.19 19.50
N ALA A 272 -15.74 -13.43 20.59
CA ALA A 272 -16.98 -12.77 20.99
C ALA A 272 -16.75 -11.35 21.50
N LEU A 273 -17.74 -10.49 21.28
CA LEU A 273 -17.82 -9.14 21.82
C LEU A 273 -19.08 -9.05 22.67
N THR A 274 -18.92 -8.95 23.98
CA THR A 274 -20.04 -8.99 24.93
C THR A 274 -20.03 -7.71 25.77
N PRO A 275 -21.10 -6.89 25.76
CA PRO A 275 -21.19 -5.77 26.69
C PRO A 275 -20.91 -6.24 28.12
N LEU A 276 -20.09 -5.52 28.88
CA LEU A 276 -19.70 -5.94 30.23
C LEU A 276 -20.91 -6.12 31.15
N SER A 277 -21.97 -5.32 30.95
CA SER A 277 -23.25 -5.46 31.65
C SER A 277 -24.01 -6.75 31.34
N GLN A 278 -23.67 -7.42 30.24
CA GLN A 278 -24.22 -8.70 29.79
C GLN A 278 -23.24 -9.86 29.98
N TRP A 279 -22.07 -9.62 30.57
CA TRP A 279 -21.08 -10.66 30.80
C TRP A 279 -21.63 -11.74 31.74
N ASN A 280 -21.45 -13.01 31.38
CA ASN A 280 -22.04 -14.18 32.05
C ASN A 280 -23.58 -14.25 32.04
N LEU A 281 -24.26 -13.44 31.22
CA LEU A 281 -25.70 -13.57 30.98
C LEU A 281 -25.97 -14.28 29.64
N PRO A 282 -27.16 -14.87 29.44
CA PRO A 282 -27.54 -15.41 28.14
C PRO A 282 -27.44 -14.35 27.05
N ALA A 283 -26.97 -14.76 25.86
CA ALA A 283 -26.84 -13.85 24.72
C ALA A 283 -28.18 -13.20 24.39
N GLN A 284 -28.19 -11.87 24.31
CA GLN A 284 -29.36 -11.09 23.92
C GLN A 284 -29.18 -10.57 22.50
N SER A 285 -30.23 -10.66 21.69
CA SER A 285 -30.23 -10.05 20.36
C SER A 285 -30.23 -8.52 20.49
N GLN A 286 -29.25 -7.87 19.89
CA GLN A 286 -29.23 -6.42 19.82
C GLN A 286 -30.17 -5.96 18.69
N ARG A 287 -31.08 -5.04 19.01
CA ARG A 287 -31.89 -4.38 17.98
C ARG A 287 -31.01 -3.40 17.22
N VAL A 288 -30.74 -3.72 15.96
CA VAL A 288 -30.05 -2.82 15.03
C VAL A 288 -31.05 -1.76 14.55
N LYS A 289 -30.71 -0.49 14.75
CA LYS A 289 -31.50 0.63 14.23
C LYS A 289 -31.13 0.89 12.78
N SER A 290 -32.12 0.85 11.89
CA SER A 290 -31.95 1.25 10.49
C SER A 290 -31.79 2.77 10.38
N ASP A 291 -30.93 3.22 9.46
CA ASP A 291 -30.76 4.61 9.11
C ASP A 291 -31.23 4.82 7.66
N PRO A 292 -32.48 5.29 7.44
CA PRO A 292 -33.07 5.36 6.12
C PRO A 292 -32.39 6.38 5.20
N ASN A 293 -31.57 7.28 5.75
CA ASN A 293 -30.90 8.33 5.00
C ASN A 293 -29.47 7.95 4.57
N LEU A 294 -28.99 6.76 4.96
CA LEU A 294 -27.67 6.29 4.58
C LEU A 294 -27.70 5.72 3.16
N ASP A 295 -26.90 6.30 2.27
CA ASP A 295 -26.72 5.73 0.94
C ASP A 295 -25.78 4.51 1.03
N LEU A 296 -26.29 3.36 0.61
CA LEU A 296 -25.55 2.10 0.58
C LEU A 296 -25.06 1.72 -0.83
N LYS A 297 -25.43 2.51 -1.85
CA LYS A 297 -25.14 2.22 -3.26
C LYS A 297 -23.86 2.89 -3.72
N ILE A 298 -23.58 4.10 -3.25
CA ILE A 298 -22.32 4.79 -3.56
C ILE A 298 -21.26 4.44 -2.53
N SER A 299 -20.02 4.31 -2.99
CA SER A 299 -18.89 3.95 -2.13
C SER A 299 -18.67 5.01 -1.03
N VAL A 300 -18.16 4.59 0.13
CA VAL A 300 -17.81 5.52 1.23
C VAL A 300 -16.90 6.64 0.74
N ARG A 301 -15.90 6.31 -0.09
CA ARG A 301 -14.99 7.29 -0.67
C ARG A 301 -15.75 8.34 -1.49
N GLU A 302 -16.63 7.89 -2.39
CA GLU A 302 -17.44 8.78 -3.21
C GLU A 302 -18.35 9.66 -2.35
N GLN A 303 -18.92 9.14 -1.27
CA GLN A 303 -19.70 9.95 -0.31
C GLN A 303 -18.85 11.08 0.29
N VAL A 304 -17.66 10.76 0.82
CA VAL A 304 -16.77 11.77 1.42
C VAL A 304 -16.27 12.79 0.39
N GLU A 305 -15.95 12.35 -0.82
CA GLU A 305 -15.39 13.21 -1.88
C GLU A 305 -16.44 14.04 -2.63
N SER A 306 -17.70 13.61 -2.63
CA SER A 306 -18.81 14.37 -3.23
C SER A 306 -19.48 15.34 -2.25
N MET A 307 -19.24 15.20 -0.93
CA MET A 307 -19.82 16.09 0.08
C MET A 307 -19.55 17.57 -0.23
N PRO A 308 -20.59 18.41 -0.24
CA PRO A 308 -20.46 19.87 -0.21
C PRO A 308 -19.67 20.36 1.00
N THR A 309 -19.04 21.52 0.89
CA THR A 309 -18.12 22.05 1.91
C THR A 309 -18.79 22.24 3.28
N ASP A 310 -19.99 22.82 3.29
CA ASP A 310 -20.84 22.99 4.45
C ASP A 310 -21.20 21.64 5.10
N ALA A 311 -21.67 20.68 4.30
CA ALA A 311 -22.04 19.35 4.78
C ALA A 311 -20.84 18.59 5.38
N PHE A 312 -19.68 18.65 4.73
CA PHE A 312 -18.45 18.00 5.21
C PHE A 312 -18.06 18.50 6.60
N PHE A 313 -17.96 19.83 6.78
CA PHE A 313 -17.50 20.40 8.06
C PHE A 313 -18.57 20.34 9.15
N ALA A 314 -19.86 20.43 8.82
CA ALA A 314 -20.95 20.21 9.77
C ALA A 314 -20.93 18.76 10.29
N TYR A 315 -20.77 17.79 9.38
CA TYR A 315 -20.68 16.38 9.76
C TYR A 315 -19.42 16.09 10.60
N ALA A 316 -18.27 16.66 10.21
CA ALA A 316 -17.04 16.56 10.98
C ALA A 316 -17.21 17.08 12.42
N ALA A 317 -17.86 18.23 12.61
CA ALA A 317 -18.11 18.80 13.93
C ALA A 317 -19.01 17.90 14.80
N GLU A 318 -20.05 17.30 14.21
CA GLU A 318 -20.91 16.33 14.91
C GLU A 318 -20.15 15.05 15.31
N LEU A 319 -19.26 14.55 14.46
CA LEU A 319 -18.41 13.40 14.78
C LEU A 319 -17.38 13.74 15.86
N LEU A 320 -16.79 14.94 15.82
CA LEU A 320 -15.84 15.43 16.82
C LEU A 320 -16.44 15.60 18.21
N ARG A 321 -17.77 15.75 18.28
CA ARG A 321 -18.53 15.75 19.54
C ARG A 321 -18.57 14.37 20.21
N LYS A 322 -18.49 13.31 19.41
CA LYS A 322 -18.63 11.90 19.85
C LYS A 322 -17.29 11.20 19.98
N ASN A 323 -16.30 11.65 19.21
CA ASN A 323 -14.98 11.06 19.12
C ASN A 323 -13.95 12.13 19.48
N PRO A 324 -13.32 12.05 20.67
CA PRO A 324 -12.35 13.04 21.07
C PRO A 324 -11.14 13.04 20.11
N PRO A 325 -10.53 14.21 19.86
CA PRO A 325 -9.23 14.29 19.19
C PRO A 325 -8.14 13.53 19.95
N HIS A 326 -7.07 13.15 19.26
CA HIS A 326 -5.86 12.70 19.93
C HIS A 326 -5.17 13.85 20.66
N ALA A 327 -4.37 13.53 21.67
CA ALA A 327 -3.58 14.54 22.39
C ALA A 327 -2.61 15.29 21.45
N THR A 328 -2.13 14.63 20.39
CA THR A 328 -1.24 15.20 19.38
C THR A 328 -1.91 16.19 18.43
N ASP A 329 -3.24 16.31 18.45
CA ASP A 329 -4.00 17.11 17.47
C ASP A 329 -4.12 18.59 17.80
N GLN A 330 -3.55 19.05 18.92
CA GLN A 330 -3.64 20.46 19.32
C GLN A 330 -3.23 21.47 18.23
N PRO A 331 -2.19 21.24 17.40
CA PRO A 331 -1.83 22.18 16.34
C PRO A 331 -2.93 22.38 15.29
N VAL A 332 -3.59 21.32 14.80
CA VAL A 332 -4.68 21.47 13.83
C VAL A 332 -5.93 22.05 14.48
N LEU A 333 -6.23 21.65 15.72
CA LEU A 333 -7.36 22.20 16.47
C LEU A 333 -7.21 23.71 16.72
N ALA A 334 -5.99 24.20 16.99
CA ALA A 334 -5.73 25.63 17.13
C ALA A 334 -6.05 26.42 15.85
N ARG A 335 -5.73 25.86 14.67
CA ARG A 335 -6.09 26.46 13.37
C ARG A 335 -7.60 26.43 13.15
N LEU A 336 -8.24 25.30 13.42
CA LEU A 336 -9.69 25.12 13.25
C LEU A 336 -10.52 26.08 14.12
N ARG A 337 -10.06 26.36 15.35
CA ARG A 337 -10.73 27.34 16.24
C ARG A 337 -10.80 28.74 15.61
N GLN A 338 -9.86 29.13 14.75
CA GLN A 338 -9.86 30.43 14.08
C GLN A 338 -11.04 30.61 13.11
N VAL A 339 -11.64 29.51 12.65
CA VAL A 339 -12.82 29.50 11.76
C VAL A 339 -14.09 28.98 12.45
N GLY A 340 -14.10 28.91 13.78
CA GLY A 340 -15.27 28.47 14.54
C GLY A 340 -15.48 26.95 14.57
N LEU A 341 -14.54 26.14 14.05
CA LEU A 341 -14.55 24.69 14.21
C LEU A 341 -13.92 24.32 15.56
N ILE A 342 -14.77 24.10 16.57
CA ILE A 342 -14.35 23.87 17.95
C ILE A 342 -14.85 22.49 18.40
N PRO A 343 -13.98 21.61 18.94
CA PRO A 343 -14.39 20.34 19.52
C PRO A 343 -15.54 20.51 20.52
N GLY A 344 -16.56 19.64 20.42
CA GLY A 344 -17.73 19.69 21.30
C GLY A 344 -18.83 20.69 20.89
N ARG A 345 -18.61 21.55 19.90
CA ARG A 345 -19.59 22.54 19.45
C ARG A 345 -20.13 22.22 18.04
N PRO A 346 -21.41 22.51 17.77
CA PRO A 346 -21.92 22.43 16.40
C PRO A 346 -21.22 23.46 15.51
N PHE A 347 -21.10 23.14 14.22
CA PHE A 347 -20.59 24.05 13.21
C PHE A 347 -21.69 24.40 12.22
N ASP A 348 -21.88 25.70 12.00
CA ASP A 348 -22.90 26.23 11.10
C ASP A 348 -22.19 27.10 10.06
N PHE A 349 -22.04 26.54 8.86
CA PHE A 349 -21.35 27.20 7.76
C PHE A 349 -22.03 28.50 7.34
N ASP A 350 -23.36 28.60 7.52
CA ASP A 350 -24.11 29.78 7.07
C ASP A 350 -23.88 31.01 7.95
N LYS A 351 -23.45 30.80 9.19
CA LYS A 351 -23.06 31.87 10.12
C LYS A 351 -21.67 32.46 9.84
N LEU A 352 -20.88 31.87 8.95
CA LEU A 352 -19.61 32.43 8.54
C LEU A 352 -19.81 33.71 7.71
N ASP A 353 -18.89 34.67 7.83
CA ASP A 353 -18.86 35.83 6.95
C ASP A 353 -18.42 35.44 5.52
N HIS A 354 -18.59 36.35 4.57
CA HIS A 354 -18.27 36.08 3.16
C HIS A 354 -16.79 35.68 2.94
N PRO A 355 -15.79 36.39 3.53
CA PRO A 355 -14.38 35.97 3.50
C PRO A 355 -14.15 34.54 4.00
N ALA A 356 -14.69 34.17 5.16
CA ALA A 356 -14.52 32.83 5.72
C ALA A 356 -15.20 31.76 4.86
N LYS A 357 -16.42 32.01 4.35
CA LYS A 357 -17.09 31.09 3.41
C LYS A 357 -16.26 30.85 2.15
N GLN A 358 -15.67 31.90 1.60
CA GLN A 358 -14.80 31.80 0.41
C GLN A 358 -13.51 31.04 0.73
N GLY A 359 -12.86 31.36 1.84
CA GLY A 359 -11.64 30.69 2.30
C GLY A 359 -11.88 29.20 2.51
N THR A 360 -12.93 28.83 3.24
CA THR A 360 -13.25 27.43 3.54
C THR A 360 -13.51 26.59 2.29
N ARG A 361 -14.26 27.11 1.30
CA ARG A 361 -14.47 26.44 0.01
C ARG A 361 -13.18 26.25 -0.78
N ARG A 362 -12.33 27.29 -0.82
CA ARG A 362 -11.01 27.20 -1.45
C ARG A 362 -10.13 26.16 -0.75
N GLY A 363 -10.14 26.13 0.58
CA GLY A 363 -9.27 25.26 1.38
C GLY A 363 -9.59 23.79 1.20
N LEU A 364 -10.89 23.44 1.18
CA LEU A 364 -11.32 22.09 0.86
C LEU A 364 -10.88 21.65 -0.54
N ARG A 365 -11.01 22.52 -1.55
CA ARG A 365 -10.52 22.24 -2.91
C ARG A 365 -8.99 22.02 -2.92
N ALA A 366 -8.25 22.92 -2.27
CA ALA A 366 -6.79 22.83 -2.17
C ALA A 366 -6.34 21.54 -1.46
N ALA A 367 -7.07 21.07 -0.44
CA ALA A 367 -6.77 19.81 0.22
C ALA A 367 -6.95 18.60 -0.71
N ARG A 368 -8.00 18.58 -1.52
CA ARG A 368 -8.22 17.52 -2.53
C ARG A 368 -7.13 17.53 -3.59
N GLU A 369 -6.75 18.71 -4.09
CA GLU A 369 -5.64 18.87 -5.03
C GLU A 369 -4.31 18.39 -4.41
N ARG A 370 -4.06 18.72 -3.13
CA ARG A 370 -2.88 18.28 -2.39
C ARG A 370 -2.85 16.76 -2.19
N MET A 371 -3.97 16.14 -1.82
CA MET A 371 -4.07 14.68 -1.74
C MET A 371 -3.81 14.05 -3.10
N GLN A 372 -4.43 14.58 -4.16
CA GLN A 372 -4.24 14.07 -5.52
C GLN A 372 -2.77 14.16 -5.95
N ALA A 373 -2.09 15.28 -5.67
CA ALA A 373 -0.69 15.48 -6.04
C ALA A 373 0.29 14.63 -5.22
N ALA A 374 -0.05 14.32 -3.96
CA ALA A 374 0.80 13.54 -3.07
C ALA A 374 0.59 12.02 -3.20
N ALA A 375 -0.49 11.56 -3.84
CA ALA A 375 -0.76 10.16 -4.09
C ALA A 375 0.45 9.45 -4.74
N GLY A 376 0.91 8.35 -4.14
CA GLY A 376 2.04 7.57 -4.63
C GLY A 376 3.44 8.17 -4.39
N THR A 377 3.55 9.37 -3.79
CA THR A 377 4.86 10.02 -3.55
C THR A 377 5.47 9.68 -2.18
N THR A 378 4.71 9.03 -1.30
CA THR A 378 5.13 8.70 0.08
C THR A 378 5.90 7.39 0.21
N LEU A 379 6.12 6.70 -0.91
CA LEU A 379 6.58 5.31 -0.94
C LEU A 379 8.06 5.22 -1.24
N ARG A 380 8.75 4.34 -0.55
CA ARG A 380 10.11 3.94 -0.92
C ARG A 380 10.03 3.04 -2.14
N SER A 381 10.82 3.31 -3.16
CA SER A 381 10.91 2.50 -4.37
C SER A 381 12.33 1.98 -4.59
N LEU A 382 12.50 0.66 -4.70
CA LEU A 382 13.77 0.01 -5.04
C LEU A 382 13.48 -1.31 -5.78
N ASN A 383 14.24 -1.65 -6.83
CA ASN A 383 14.08 -2.90 -7.58
C ASN A 383 12.66 -3.13 -8.16
N GLY A 384 11.94 -2.05 -8.45
CA GLY A 384 10.53 -2.12 -8.87
C GLY A 384 9.53 -2.32 -7.73
N TRP A 385 10.01 -2.61 -6.51
CA TRP A 385 9.20 -2.75 -5.31
C TRP A 385 8.93 -1.40 -4.65
N GLN A 386 7.75 -1.28 -4.09
CA GLN A 386 7.24 -0.13 -3.37
C GLN A 386 6.79 -0.56 -1.98
N GLN A 387 7.23 0.19 -0.98
CA GLN A 387 6.89 -0.03 0.42
C GLN A 387 6.50 1.30 1.06
N GLU A 388 5.42 1.28 1.83
CA GLU A 388 5.09 2.37 2.73
C GLU A 388 5.98 2.25 3.97
N THR A 389 6.90 3.20 4.15
CA THR A 389 8.03 3.04 5.07
C THR A 389 7.90 3.82 6.39
N ALA A 390 6.79 4.53 6.62
CA ALA A 390 6.64 5.33 7.83
C ALA A 390 5.19 5.39 8.36
N GLN A 391 5.06 5.16 9.68
CA GLN A 391 3.89 5.53 10.51
C GLN A 391 2.55 4.92 10.07
N VAL A 392 2.58 3.82 9.30
CA VAL A 392 1.35 3.10 8.93
C VAL A 392 0.71 2.55 10.19
N GLY A 393 -0.59 2.75 10.33
CA GLY A 393 -1.36 2.32 11.50
C GLY A 393 -1.21 3.25 12.72
N VAL A 394 -0.18 4.11 12.81
CA VAL A 394 -0.06 5.13 13.88
C VAL A 394 0.53 6.40 13.27
N TYR A 395 -0.34 7.29 12.83
CA TYR A 395 0.04 8.39 11.94
C TYR A 395 0.46 9.66 12.69
N GLY A 396 0.07 9.80 13.96
CA GLY A 396 0.30 11.02 14.73
C GLY A 396 -0.25 12.26 14.02
N ASN A 397 0.61 13.25 13.77
CA ASN A 397 0.23 14.50 13.10
C ASN A 397 0.43 14.48 11.57
N ALA A 398 0.72 13.32 10.97
CA ALA A 398 0.90 13.16 9.53
C ALA A 398 -0.46 13.14 8.78
N TYR A 399 -1.28 14.19 8.93
CA TYR A 399 -2.67 14.21 8.46
C TYR A 399 -2.85 13.91 6.97
N LEU A 400 -1.97 14.43 6.11
CA LEU A 400 -2.01 14.13 4.68
C LEU A 400 -1.81 12.62 4.42
N ARG A 401 -0.85 12.00 5.10
CA ARG A 401 -0.57 10.56 5.00
C ARG A 401 -1.74 9.75 5.53
N ARG A 402 -2.29 10.12 6.69
CA ARG A 402 -3.47 9.47 7.28
C ARG A 402 -4.70 9.57 6.36
N ALA A 403 -4.94 10.73 5.76
CA ALA A 403 -6.02 10.92 4.79
C ALA A 403 -5.83 10.08 3.53
N LEU A 404 -4.60 10.00 3.00
CA LEU A 404 -4.28 9.16 1.84
C LEU A 404 -4.45 7.67 2.15
N ALA A 405 -4.01 7.22 3.33
CA ALA A 405 -4.21 5.85 3.78
C ALA A 405 -5.69 5.52 3.92
N ALA A 406 -6.48 6.38 4.58
CA ALA A 406 -7.93 6.20 4.71
C ALA A 406 -8.67 6.28 3.36
N GLN A 407 -8.19 7.07 2.40
CA GLN A 407 -8.74 7.13 1.03
C GLN A 407 -8.44 5.86 0.24
N ALA A 408 -7.24 5.30 0.40
CA ALA A 408 -6.79 4.11 -0.31
C ALA A 408 -7.41 2.84 0.27
N GLN A 409 -7.21 2.62 1.56
CA GLN A 409 -7.73 1.48 2.30
C GLN A 409 -7.71 1.80 3.80
N PRO A 410 -8.84 2.23 4.40
CA PRO A 410 -8.88 2.50 5.83
C PRO A 410 -8.68 1.21 6.63
N GLY A 411 -8.18 1.35 7.86
CA GLY A 411 -8.02 0.20 8.76
C GLY A 411 -6.69 -0.52 8.68
N SER A 412 -5.62 0.12 8.18
CA SER A 412 -4.27 -0.45 8.14
C SER A 412 -3.80 -0.87 9.54
N GLY A 413 -3.26 -2.09 9.65
CA GLY A 413 -2.60 -2.57 10.86
C GLY A 413 -1.21 -1.99 11.03
N LEU A 414 -0.51 -2.47 12.06
CA LEU A 414 0.89 -2.11 12.30
C LEU A 414 1.83 -2.88 11.37
N PRO A 415 2.90 -2.26 10.86
CA PRO A 415 3.88 -2.93 10.02
C PRO A 415 4.61 -4.07 10.75
N GLU A 416 4.71 -4.02 12.09
CA GLU A 416 5.30 -5.08 12.92
C GLU A 416 4.46 -6.37 12.94
N ASP A 417 3.20 -6.32 12.52
CA ASP A 417 2.35 -7.52 12.38
C ASP A 417 2.31 -8.01 10.93
N LEU A 418 2.21 -7.08 9.98
CA LEU A 418 2.13 -7.38 8.56
C LEU A 418 2.73 -6.22 7.75
N ALA A 419 3.87 -6.47 7.11
CA ALA A 419 4.40 -5.59 6.09
C ALA A 419 3.92 -6.03 4.70
N VAL A 420 3.51 -5.07 3.87
CA VAL A 420 3.07 -5.31 2.49
C VAL A 420 3.95 -4.51 1.55
N LEU A 421 4.55 -5.21 0.58
CA LEU A 421 5.34 -4.62 -0.49
C LEU A 421 4.62 -4.86 -1.81
N LEU A 422 4.51 -3.82 -2.63
CA LEU A 422 3.91 -3.88 -3.96
C LEU A 422 5.03 -3.88 -5.01
N LEU A 423 5.00 -4.82 -5.94
CA LEU A 423 5.86 -4.75 -7.11
C LEU A 423 5.14 -4.00 -8.23
N ALA A 424 5.62 -2.80 -8.56
CA ALA A 424 5.02 -1.92 -9.56
C ALA A 424 5.58 -2.14 -10.97
N ALA A 425 6.84 -2.56 -11.06
CA ALA A 425 7.57 -2.69 -12.31
C ALA A 425 8.60 -3.81 -12.25
N ASP A 426 9.02 -4.29 -13.42
CA ASP A 426 10.12 -5.23 -13.56
C ASP A 426 11.50 -4.56 -13.36
N SER A 427 12.56 -5.36 -13.48
CA SER A 427 13.97 -4.94 -13.40
C SER A 427 14.37 -3.82 -14.35
N GLN A 428 13.63 -3.61 -15.44
CA GLN A 428 13.87 -2.55 -16.41
C GLN A 428 12.93 -1.34 -16.21
N GLY A 429 12.12 -1.34 -15.14
CA GLY A 429 11.16 -0.28 -14.84
C GLY A 429 9.90 -0.33 -15.69
N ARG A 430 9.60 -1.45 -16.36
CA ARG A 430 8.41 -1.61 -17.19
C ARG A 430 7.25 -2.19 -16.38
N PRO A 431 5.99 -1.81 -16.66
CA PRO A 431 4.83 -2.44 -16.04
C PRO A 431 4.82 -3.95 -16.22
N ILE A 432 4.35 -4.67 -15.20
CA ILE A 432 4.22 -6.13 -15.26
C ILE A 432 2.94 -6.47 -16.02
N GLU A 433 3.07 -7.33 -17.01
CA GLU A 433 1.97 -7.80 -17.84
C GLU A 433 1.98 -9.32 -17.92
N GLY A 434 0.82 -9.95 -17.82
CA GLY A 434 0.71 -11.42 -17.76
C GLY A 434 1.08 -12.16 -19.05
N ALA A 435 1.20 -11.45 -20.18
CA ALA A 435 1.64 -12.01 -21.46
C ALA A 435 3.13 -12.41 -21.47
N HIS A 436 3.93 -11.88 -20.54
CA HIS A 436 5.35 -12.21 -20.43
C HIS A 436 5.61 -13.28 -19.37
N ARG A 437 6.83 -13.83 -19.42
CA ARG A 437 7.38 -14.72 -18.41
C ARG A 437 8.35 -13.93 -17.54
N TYR A 438 8.36 -14.24 -16.25
CA TYR A 438 9.26 -13.60 -15.31
C TYR A 438 9.87 -14.60 -14.33
N LEU A 439 11.05 -14.23 -13.85
CA LEU A 439 11.81 -14.94 -12.84
C LEU A 439 12.14 -13.98 -11.69
N MET A 440 11.96 -14.44 -10.46
CA MET A 440 12.46 -13.76 -9.26
C MET A 440 13.40 -14.71 -8.54
N HIS A 441 14.68 -14.34 -8.51
CA HIS A 441 15.74 -15.13 -7.88
C HIS A 441 16.05 -14.56 -6.50
N PHE A 442 15.84 -15.36 -5.45
CA PHE A 442 16.32 -15.07 -4.11
C PHE A 442 17.62 -15.82 -3.86
N GLU A 443 18.69 -15.06 -3.58
CA GLU A 443 19.96 -15.62 -3.13
C GLU A 443 19.79 -16.44 -1.84
N SER A 444 20.69 -17.41 -1.63
CA SER A 444 20.73 -18.20 -0.41
C SER A 444 20.81 -17.31 0.83
N GLY A 445 19.88 -17.52 1.78
CA GLY A 445 19.77 -16.70 2.99
C GLY A 445 19.19 -15.29 2.80
N GLN A 446 18.70 -14.93 1.60
CA GLN A 446 18.09 -13.62 1.30
C GLN A 446 16.57 -13.68 1.08
N LEU A 447 15.91 -14.75 1.55
CA LEU A 447 14.44 -14.86 1.57
C LEU A 447 13.78 -13.73 2.37
N PRO A 448 12.47 -13.46 2.19
CA PRO A 448 11.75 -12.49 3.00
C PRO A 448 11.95 -12.75 4.50
N PRO A 449 12.41 -11.74 5.28
CA PRO A 449 12.77 -11.93 6.67
C PRO A 449 11.50 -11.95 7.55
N ALA A 450 10.74 -13.03 7.45
CA ALA A 450 9.52 -13.28 8.20
C ALA A 450 9.82 -14.00 9.53
N GLY A 451 9.24 -13.52 10.63
CA GLY A 451 9.21 -14.23 11.90
C GLY A 451 8.14 -15.32 11.94
N ALA A 452 7.09 -15.19 11.12
CA ALA A 452 5.99 -16.16 11.07
C ALA A 452 5.83 -16.83 9.69
N LEU A 453 5.51 -16.06 8.64
CA LEU A 453 5.39 -16.55 7.27
C LEU A 453 5.49 -15.40 6.26
N TRP A 454 5.72 -15.73 4.99
CA TRP A 454 5.52 -14.80 3.89
C TRP A 454 4.66 -15.40 2.78
N SER A 455 3.99 -14.52 2.03
CA SER A 455 3.23 -14.90 0.84
C SER A 455 3.39 -13.89 -0.29
N LEU A 456 3.37 -14.39 -1.52
CA LEU A 456 3.47 -13.59 -2.73
C LEU A 456 2.28 -13.90 -3.64
N ALA A 457 1.50 -12.89 -3.97
CA ALA A 457 0.25 -13.07 -4.72
C ALA A 457 0.11 -12.12 -5.89
N ALA A 458 -0.54 -12.61 -6.95
CA ALA A 458 -0.76 -11.87 -8.17
C ALA A 458 -2.21 -11.40 -8.28
N TYR A 459 -2.38 -10.15 -8.69
CA TYR A 459 -3.67 -9.52 -8.89
C TYR A 459 -3.73 -8.90 -10.28
N ASP A 460 -4.91 -8.85 -10.86
CA ASP A 460 -5.16 -8.07 -12.06
C ASP A 460 -5.22 -6.56 -11.75
N SER A 461 -5.43 -5.74 -12.78
CA SER A 461 -5.58 -4.28 -12.66
C SER A 461 -6.72 -3.81 -11.74
N GLN A 462 -7.64 -4.71 -11.37
CA GLN A 462 -8.77 -4.46 -10.49
C GLN A 462 -8.46 -4.85 -9.03
N GLY A 463 -7.26 -5.38 -8.77
CA GLY A 463 -6.88 -5.93 -7.48
C GLY A 463 -7.50 -7.30 -7.20
N MET A 464 -7.97 -8.00 -8.23
CA MET A 464 -8.66 -9.28 -8.08
C MET A 464 -7.72 -10.46 -8.37
N PRO A 465 -7.82 -11.58 -7.62
CA PRO A 465 -7.10 -12.79 -7.97
C PRO A 465 -7.58 -13.33 -9.32
N GLY A 466 -6.66 -13.78 -10.17
CA GLY A 466 -6.96 -14.30 -11.49
C GLY A 466 -7.32 -15.79 -11.47
N VAL A 467 -8.32 -16.19 -12.26
CA VAL A 467 -8.63 -17.62 -12.47
C VAL A 467 -7.46 -18.30 -13.17
N ASN A 468 -7.02 -19.45 -12.66
CA ASN A 468 -5.95 -20.24 -13.26
C ASN A 468 -6.15 -21.75 -13.03
N VAL A 469 -5.44 -22.55 -13.83
CA VAL A 469 -5.59 -24.02 -13.89
C VAL A 469 -5.17 -24.74 -12.60
N LEU A 470 -4.36 -24.10 -11.75
CA LEU A 470 -3.90 -24.67 -10.49
C LEU A 470 -4.78 -24.25 -9.29
N ASP A 471 -5.77 -23.37 -9.50
CA ASP A 471 -6.46 -22.62 -8.44
C ASP A 471 -5.47 -22.03 -7.41
N ARG A 472 -4.29 -21.60 -7.89
CA ARG A 472 -3.19 -21.08 -7.07
C ARG A 472 -3.13 -19.57 -7.22
N HIS A 473 -3.39 -18.85 -6.13
CA HIS A 473 -3.43 -17.38 -6.12
C HIS A 473 -2.29 -16.75 -5.32
N ALA A 474 -1.49 -17.57 -4.63
CA ALA A 474 -0.30 -17.15 -3.91
C ALA A 474 0.73 -18.28 -3.82
N LEU A 475 1.99 -17.89 -3.71
CA LEU A 475 3.10 -18.72 -3.22
C LEU A 475 3.40 -18.33 -1.77
N SER A 476 3.87 -19.27 -0.96
CA SER A 476 4.25 -19.04 0.43
C SER A 476 5.33 -20.02 0.87
N ASP A 477 6.16 -19.63 1.83
CA ASP A 477 7.12 -20.51 2.54
C ASP A 477 6.49 -21.71 3.24
N ARG A 478 5.17 -21.72 3.38
CA ARG A 478 4.38 -22.83 3.93
C ARG A 478 4.08 -23.93 2.90
N GLN A 479 4.31 -23.66 1.63
CA GLN A 479 4.12 -24.62 0.54
C GLN A 479 5.42 -25.39 0.26
N PRO A 480 5.36 -26.56 -0.41
CA PRO A 480 6.55 -27.34 -0.75
C PRO A 480 7.32 -26.70 -1.92
N LEU A 481 7.92 -25.53 -1.66
CA LEU A 481 8.81 -24.84 -2.59
C LEU A 481 10.08 -25.65 -2.81
N ARG A 482 10.60 -25.61 -4.04
CA ARG A 482 11.82 -26.28 -4.44
C ARG A 482 12.98 -25.31 -4.41
N TYR A 483 13.99 -25.62 -3.62
CA TYR A 483 15.21 -24.82 -3.53
C TYR A 483 16.28 -25.37 -4.48
N ASN A 484 17.13 -24.47 -4.96
CA ASN A 484 18.30 -24.82 -5.74
C ASN A 484 19.36 -25.49 -4.85
N ALA A 485 20.35 -26.12 -5.49
CA ALA A 485 21.40 -26.86 -4.77
C ALA A 485 22.27 -25.97 -3.85
N ASP A 486 22.36 -24.68 -4.14
CA ASP A 486 23.07 -23.66 -3.34
C ASP A 486 22.20 -23.05 -2.22
N GLY A 487 20.93 -23.46 -2.11
CA GLY A 487 19.95 -22.93 -1.17
C GLY A 487 19.24 -21.66 -1.62
N SER A 488 19.48 -21.18 -2.84
CA SER A 488 18.69 -20.12 -3.48
C SER A 488 17.29 -20.60 -3.86
N LEU A 489 16.39 -19.66 -4.18
CA LEU A 489 15.01 -19.92 -4.56
C LEU A 489 14.62 -19.13 -5.81
N ASP A 490 14.21 -19.86 -6.84
CA ASP A 490 13.66 -19.29 -8.07
C ASP A 490 12.13 -19.37 -8.08
N LEU A 491 11.46 -18.22 -8.20
CA LEU A 491 10.01 -18.13 -8.36
C LEU A 491 9.66 -17.72 -9.79
N HIS A 492 8.74 -18.45 -10.42
CA HIS A 492 8.35 -18.23 -11.80
C HIS A 492 6.97 -17.59 -11.88
N PHE A 493 6.81 -16.60 -12.75
CA PHE A 493 5.53 -15.91 -12.98
C PHE A 493 5.24 -15.88 -14.46
N SER A 494 4.18 -16.56 -14.87
CA SER A 494 3.80 -16.64 -16.28
C SER A 494 2.35 -17.08 -16.42
N GLN A 495 1.72 -16.73 -17.53
CA GLN A 495 0.43 -17.33 -17.90
C GLN A 495 0.61 -18.78 -18.37
N THR A 496 1.65 -19.04 -19.15
CA THR A 496 1.91 -20.38 -19.71
C THR A 496 2.60 -21.27 -18.67
N PRO A 497 2.24 -22.57 -18.61
CA PRO A 497 2.90 -23.51 -17.69
C PRO A 497 4.41 -23.56 -17.86
N VAL A 498 5.09 -23.70 -16.72
CA VAL A 498 6.54 -23.98 -16.65
C VAL A 498 6.79 -25.49 -16.73
N PRO A 499 8.04 -25.92 -16.96
CA PRO A 499 8.42 -27.33 -16.90
C PRO A 499 7.95 -28.01 -15.58
N PRO A 500 7.63 -29.31 -15.59
CA PRO A 500 7.13 -30.04 -14.41
C PRO A 500 7.99 -29.86 -13.15
N GLU A 501 9.30 -29.72 -13.32
CA GLU A 501 10.26 -29.52 -12.24
C GLU A 501 10.10 -28.18 -11.49
N ASP A 502 9.58 -27.15 -12.16
CA ASP A 502 9.44 -25.78 -11.64
C ASP A 502 8.01 -25.47 -11.17
N GLN A 503 7.06 -26.39 -11.40
CA GLN A 503 5.64 -26.16 -11.06
C GLN A 503 5.41 -25.93 -9.56
N GLY A 504 6.33 -26.40 -8.69
CA GLY A 504 6.29 -26.10 -7.26
C GLY A 504 6.41 -24.60 -6.95
N ASN A 505 7.20 -23.87 -7.75
CA ASN A 505 7.54 -22.47 -7.54
C ASN A 505 6.85 -21.51 -8.53
N TRP A 506 5.92 -22.02 -9.32
CA TRP A 506 5.20 -21.25 -10.33
C TRP A 506 3.94 -20.59 -9.78
N LEU A 507 3.79 -19.30 -10.02
CA LEU A 507 2.56 -18.54 -9.81
C LEU A 507 1.95 -18.14 -11.17
N PRO A 508 0.80 -18.71 -11.54
CA PRO A 508 0.10 -18.31 -12.75
C PRO A 508 -0.32 -16.84 -12.74
N LEU A 509 -0.05 -16.12 -13.83
CA LEU A 509 -0.46 -14.72 -13.98
C LEU A 509 -1.82 -14.57 -14.69
N PRO A 510 -2.61 -13.53 -14.36
CA PRO A 510 -3.80 -13.17 -15.12
C PRO A 510 -3.48 -12.98 -16.61
N PRO A 511 -4.35 -13.44 -17.53
CA PRO A 511 -4.04 -13.54 -18.96
C PRO A 511 -3.98 -12.19 -19.69
N ALA A 512 -4.55 -11.13 -19.14
CA ALA A 512 -4.64 -9.83 -19.80
C ALA A 512 -4.52 -8.68 -18.79
N GLY A 513 -3.92 -7.59 -19.25
CA GLY A 513 -3.79 -6.34 -18.50
C GLY A 513 -2.58 -6.29 -17.59
N ALA A 514 -2.46 -5.16 -16.88
CA ALA A 514 -1.44 -4.97 -15.88
C ALA A 514 -1.64 -5.94 -14.71
N VAL A 515 -0.52 -6.48 -14.24
CA VAL A 515 -0.46 -7.37 -13.08
C VAL A 515 0.23 -6.63 -11.94
N THR A 516 -0.26 -6.83 -10.73
CA THR A 516 0.39 -6.37 -9.50
C THR A 516 0.76 -7.57 -8.66
N LEU A 517 2.01 -7.64 -8.20
CA LEU A 517 2.41 -8.61 -7.18
C LEU A 517 2.44 -7.92 -5.82
N LEU A 518 1.86 -8.58 -4.81
CA LEU A 518 1.99 -8.17 -3.41
C LEU A 518 2.75 -9.23 -2.62
N LEU A 519 3.88 -8.84 -2.03
CA LEU A 519 4.57 -9.60 -1.01
C LEU A 519 4.03 -9.19 0.36
N ARG A 520 3.55 -10.16 1.13
CA ARG A 520 3.11 -9.99 2.52
C ARG A 520 4.10 -10.72 3.41
N VAL A 521 4.64 -10.02 4.40
CA VAL A 521 5.56 -10.57 5.39
C VAL A 521 4.92 -10.41 6.76
N TYR A 522 4.63 -11.53 7.42
CA TYR A 522 3.99 -11.57 8.73
C TYR A 522 5.04 -11.70 9.82
N ASP A 523 4.86 -10.91 10.88
CA ASP A 523 5.86 -10.75 11.94
C ASP A 523 7.25 -10.40 11.34
N PRO A 524 7.35 -9.35 10.50
CA PRO A 524 8.58 -9.03 9.80
C PRO A 524 9.71 -8.68 10.77
N GLN A 525 10.91 -9.17 10.48
CA GLN A 525 12.09 -8.84 11.26
C GLN A 525 12.55 -7.39 11.02
N PRO A 526 13.34 -6.81 11.94
CA PRO A 526 13.82 -5.42 11.83
C PRO A 526 14.49 -5.09 10.50
N ALA A 527 15.19 -6.03 9.87
CA ALA A 527 15.84 -5.81 8.57
C ALA A 527 14.87 -5.29 7.49
N LEU A 528 13.61 -5.77 7.46
CA LEU A 528 12.61 -5.27 6.52
C LEU A 528 11.99 -3.95 6.99
N LEU A 529 11.72 -3.82 8.29
CA LEU A 529 11.08 -2.63 8.88
C LEU A 529 11.98 -1.39 8.78
N ASP A 530 13.28 -1.56 9.04
CA ASP A 530 14.31 -0.53 8.94
C ASP A 530 14.77 -0.31 7.48
N GLY A 531 14.27 -1.12 6.56
CA GLY A 531 14.56 -1.01 5.13
C GLY A 531 15.95 -1.47 4.72
N LEU A 532 16.62 -2.28 5.55
CA LEU A 532 17.90 -2.92 5.25
C LEU A 532 17.77 -4.11 4.30
N TRP A 533 16.57 -4.66 4.18
CA TRP A 533 16.21 -5.71 3.22
C TRP A 533 15.11 -5.21 2.28
N MET A 534 15.23 -5.54 0.99
CA MET A 534 14.22 -5.35 -0.05
C MET A 534 14.24 -6.58 -0.95
N PRO A 535 13.10 -7.00 -1.54
CA PRO A 535 13.11 -8.18 -2.38
C PRO A 535 13.90 -7.94 -3.68
N PRO A 536 14.38 -9.01 -4.32
CA PRO A 536 15.10 -8.93 -5.59
C PRO A 536 14.19 -8.39 -6.70
N PRO A 537 14.77 -7.81 -7.76
CA PRO A 537 14.01 -7.34 -8.90
C PRO A 537 13.36 -8.50 -9.66
N LEU A 538 12.23 -8.22 -10.32
CA LEU A 538 11.58 -9.19 -11.20
C LEU A 538 12.23 -9.14 -12.58
N LEU A 539 12.83 -10.25 -13.02
CA LEU A 539 13.47 -10.35 -14.34
C LEU A 539 12.41 -10.75 -15.36
N ARG A 540 12.27 -9.98 -16.44
CA ARG A 540 11.43 -10.36 -17.58
C ARG A 540 12.27 -11.23 -18.51
N ASP A 541 11.74 -12.40 -18.85
CA ASP A 541 12.27 -13.27 -19.89
C ASP A 541 11.81 -12.71 -21.24
N ASP A 542 12.50 -11.66 -21.69
CA ASP A 542 12.37 -11.20 -23.06
C ASP A 542 13.17 -12.14 -23.96
N PRO A 543 12.67 -12.51 -25.15
CA PRO A 543 13.53 -13.04 -26.19
C PRO A 543 14.67 -12.05 -26.35
N GLN A 544 15.90 -12.46 -26.02
CA GLN A 544 17.08 -11.68 -26.35
C GLN A 544 16.91 -11.24 -27.81
N PRO A 545 17.07 -9.95 -28.15
CA PRO A 545 17.29 -9.59 -29.54
C PRO A 545 18.42 -10.50 -29.98
N GLN A 546 18.16 -11.38 -30.95
CA GLN A 546 19.23 -12.14 -31.58
C GLN A 546 20.31 -11.10 -31.85
N ALA A 547 21.47 -11.25 -31.20
CA ALA A 547 22.62 -10.42 -31.49
C ALA A 547 22.70 -10.43 -33.01
N GLU A 548 22.44 -9.28 -33.63
CA GLU A 548 22.43 -9.14 -35.07
C GLU A 548 23.75 -9.73 -35.49
N ALA A 549 23.67 -10.89 -36.15
CA ALA A 549 24.85 -11.63 -36.51
C ALA A 549 25.70 -10.63 -37.29
N ALA A 550 26.84 -10.25 -36.72
CA ALA A 550 27.83 -9.47 -37.45
C ALA A 550 27.96 -10.17 -38.80
N PRO A 551 27.81 -9.46 -39.94
CA PRO A 551 27.82 -10.10 -41.25
C PRO A 551 29.17 -10.79 -41.42
N ALA A 552 29.18 -12.10 -41.18
CA ALA A 552 30.26 -13.00 -41.56
C ALA A 552 29.96 -13.40 -42.99
N ASP A 553 30.36 -12.52 -43.91
CA ASP A 553 30.90 -12.84 -45.24
C ASP A 553 31.13 -11.52 -45.99
N SER A 554 32.16 -10.79 -45.58
CA SER A 554 32.96 -10.05 -46.56
C SER A 554 33.87 -11.07 -47.23
N GLU A 555 33.43 -11.56 -48.39
CA GLU A 555 34.23 -12.35 -49.32
C GLU A 555 35.58 -11.65 -49.56
N PRO A 556 36.72 -12.36 -49.55
CA PRO A 556 38.02 -11.73 -49.76
C PRO A 556 38.12 -11.19 -51.17
N ALA A 557 38.43 -9.89 -51.28
CA ALA A 557 38.79 -9.26 -52.54
C ALA A 557 39.98 -9.99 -53.18
N LEU A 558 39.72 -10.68 -54.30
CA LEU A 558 40.76 -11.20 -55.19
C LEU A 558 40.95 -10.26 -56.39
N PRO A 559 42.18 -10.18 -56.92
CA PRO A 559 42.74 -8.98 -57.52
C PRO A 559 42.33 -8.74 -58.98
N ALA A 560 42.49 -7.49 -59.42
CA ALA A 560 42.19 -6.98 -60.76
C ALA A 560 42.99 -7.70 -61.87
N PRO A 561 42.45 -7.74 -63.11
CA PRO A 561 42.90 -8.66 -64.16
C PRO A 561 44.12 -8.14 -64.94
N THR A 562 44.98 -9.08 -65.37
CA THR A 562 46.07 -8.85 -66.31
C THR A 562 45.63 -9.17 -67.74
N GLU A 563 46.14 -8.40 -68.70
CA GLU A 563 45.80 -8.37 -70.13
C GLU A 563 46.16 -9.65 -70.93
N ALA A 564 45.35 -9.87 -71.99
CA ALA A 564 45.67 -10.31 -73.36
C ALA A 564 46.25 -11.72 -73.70
N SER A 565 45.37 -12.53 -74.34
CA SER A 565 45.47 -13.24 -75.67
C SER A 565 46.60 -14.23 -76.03
N PRO A 566 46.45 -15.13 -77.05
CA PRO A 566 45.23 -15.66 -77.73
C PRO A 566 45.27 -17.18 -78.13
N ALA A 567 44.13 -17.62 -78.71
CA ALA A 567 43.95 -18.59 -79.82
C ALA A 567 43.98 -20.13 -79.60
N ALA A 568 42.86 -20.80 -79.94
CA ALA A 568 42.63 -21.57 -81.19
C ALA A 568 41.73 -22.82 -81.01
N SER A 569 40.73 -22.98 -81.92
CA SER A 569 40.16 -24.21 -82.54
C SER A 569 39.76 -25.42 -81.65
N SER A 570 38.67 -26.18 -81.84
CA SER A 570 37.81 -26.50 -83.00
C SER A 570 36.60 -27.36 -82.55
N ALA A 571 35.55 -27.35 -83.38
CA ALA A 571 34.19 -27.94 -83.34
C ALA A 571 34.07 -29.51 -83.23
N PRO A 572 32.92 -30.20 -83.56
CA PRO A 572 31.48 -30.05 -83.22
C PRO A 572 30.72 -31.37 -82.79
N VAL A 573 29.55 -31.25 -82.12
CA VAL A 573 28.14 -31.77 -82.33
C VAL A 573 27.87 -33.14 -83.06
N PRO A 574 26.72 -33.89 -82.98
CA PRO A 574 25.50 -33.97 -82.11
C PRO A 574 25.06 -35.42 -81.66
N GLN A 575 23.95 -35.59 -80.89
CA GLN A 575 22.72 -36.32 -81.31
C GLN A 575 21.56 -36.35 -80.27
N ALA A 576 20.33 -36.48 -80.80
CA ALA A 576 19.00 -36.55 -80.18
C ALA A 576 18.72 -37.93 -79.52
N THR A 577 17.65 -38.26 -78.75
CA THR A 577 16.18 -38.20 -78.98
C THR A 577 15.44 -38.74 -77.71
N THR A 578 14.21 -38.28 -77.46
CA THR A 578 13.10 -38.85 -76.62
C THR A 578 12.56 -40.21 -77.16
N PRO A 579 11.57 -40.99 -76.58
CA PRO A 579 10.35 -40.54 -75.85
C PRO A 579 9.56 -41.50 -74.87
N ALA A 580 8.50 -40.94 -74.24
CA ALA A 580 7.11 -41.46 -74.03
C ALA A 580 6.80 -42.74 -73.18
N THR A 581 5.64 -43.01 -72.54
CA THR A 581 4.35 -42.38 -72.11
C THR A 581 3.47 -43.45 -71.39
N LYS A 582 2.46 -43.03 -70.57
CA LYS A 582 1.02 -43.47 -70.46
C LYS A 582 0.46 -43.83 -69.05
N GLY A 583 -0.70 -43.22 -68.70
CA GLY A 583 -1.66 -43.56 -67.62
C GLY A 583 -2.71 -44.63 -68.04
N PRO A 584 -4.00 -44.70 -67.56
CA PRO A 584 -4.86 -43.65 -66.93
C PRO A 584 -5.96 -44.08 -65.86
N SER A 585 -6.79 -43.10 -65.41
CA SER A 585 -8.25 -43.11 -65.02
C SER A 585 -8.81 -43.94 -63.82
N GLN A 586 -9.97 -43.73 -63.17
CA GLN A 586 -10.94 -42.65 -62.77
C GLN A 586 -12.12 -43.32 -61.97
N THR A 587 -13.03 -42.52 -61.33
CA THR A 587 -14.41 -42.81 -60.75
C THR A 587 -14.54 -43.22 -59.25
N ALA A 588 -15.56 -42.90 -58.41
CA ALA A 588 -16.69 -41.91 -58.33
C ALA A 588 -17.49 -42.06 -56.97
N ALA A 589 -18.04 -40.96 -56.42
CA ALA A 589 -19.38 -40.72 -55.77
C ALA A 589 -19.90 -41.48 -54.48
N THR A 590 -20.14 -40.89 -53.27
CA THR A 590 -21.23 -40.03 -52.64
C THR A 590 -22.09 -40.77 -51.54
N PRO A 591 -23.05 -40.16 -50.75
CA PRO A 591 -22.99 -40.01 -49.26
C PRO A 591 -24.23 -40.52 -48.45
N THR A 592 -24.33 -40.26 -47.12
CA THR A 592 -25.57 -40.09 -46.28
C THR A 592 -25.21 -40.02 -44.78
N LYS A 593 -26.06 -39.63 -43.81
CA LYS A 593 -26.92 -38.46 -43.54
C LYS A 593 -27.30 -38.57 -42.04
N LYS A 594 -27.45 -37.43 -41.36
CA LYS A 594 -27.90 -37.24 -39.96
C LYS A 594 -29.42 -37.52 -39.76
N PRO A 595 -29.91 -37.58 -38.51
CA PRO A 595 -30.34 -36.36 -37.78
C PRO A 595 -29.41 -35.93 -36.66
#